data_AF-A0A348P3E3-F1
#
_entry.id   AF-A0A348P3E3-F1
#
_cell.length_a   1.000
_cell.length_b   1.000
_cell.length_c   1.000
_cell.angle_alpha   90.00
_cell.angle_beta   90.00
_cell.angle_gamma   90.00
#
_symmetry.space_group_name_H-M   'P 1'
#
loop_
_entity.id
_entity.type
_entity.pdbx_description
1 polymer ?
#
loop_
_entity_poly.entity_id
_entity_poly.type
_entity_poly.pdbx_seq_one_letter_code
_entity_poly.pdbx_strand_id
1 'polypeptide(L)'
;MLCQNCQKNEATTHIKRIVNGEATQAHLCSDCAKSLGYDSMFSDIGFGFSDMLSSFFNEPVLNTLGGHTLRCEKCGSTFRDIVNSGRIGCADCYETFYDKLLPSIQRIHGKTNHEGKIPNATEQSVKRNELDELKNELNEAVEQQNYEKAAELRDKIKEMEGENDHE
;
A
#
# COMPACT_ATOMS: atom_id res chain seq x y z
N MET A 1 41.20 -3.49 1.80
CA MET A 1 41.61 -3.57 3.23
C MET A 1 41.09 -4.88 3.81
N LEU A 2 41.84 -5.53 4.71
CA LEU A 2 41.43 -6.82 5.27
C LEU A 2 40.35 -6.66 6.35
N CYS A 3 39.51 -7.69 6.49
CA CYS A 3 38.50 -7.81 7.52
C CYS A 3 39.13 -7.66 8.91
N GLN A 4 38.59 -6.77 9.73
CA GLN A 4 39.08 -6.52 11.09
C GLN A 4 38.89 -7.70 12.04
N ASN A 5 37.95 -8.61 11.74
CA ASN A 5 37.67 -9.77 12.59
C ASN A 5 38.54 -10.99 12.25
N CYS A 6 38.63 -11.37 10.96
CA CYS A 6 39.38 -12.57 10.57
C CYS A 6 40.77 -12.28 10.00
N GLN A 7 41.04 -11.06 9.55
CA GLN A 7 42.28 -10.63 8.89
C GLN A 7 42.71 -11.48 7.68
N LYS A 8 41.83 -12.33 7.15
CA LYS A 8 42.11 -13.26 6.05
C LYS A 8 41.48 -12.81 4.73
N ASN A 9 40.27 -12.27 4.81
CA ASN A 9 39.46 -11.90 3.65
C ASN A 9 39.38 -10.38 3.53
N GLU A 10 39.10 -9.86 2.33
CA GLU A 10 38.86 -8.44 2.13
C GLU A 10 37.58 -7.99 2.84
N ALA A 11 37.61 -6.80 3.42
CA ALA A 11 36.45 -6.17 4.03
C ALA A 11 35.52 -5.64 2.93
N THR A 12 34.36 -6.26 2.81
CA THR A 12 33.30 -5.92 1.84
C THR A 12 32.11 -5.22 2.50
N THR A 13 32.04 -5.24 3.84
CA THR A 13 30.90 -4.77 4.61
C THR A 13 31.36 -3.69 5.59
N HIS A 14 30.68 -2.54 5.55
CA HIS A 14 30.96 -1.37 6.38
C HIS A 14 29.83 -1.15 7.37
N ILE A 15 30.15 -1.12 8.66
CA ILE A 15 29.14 -1.06 9.71
C ILE A 15 29.42 0.13 10.61
N LYS A 16 28.43 1.00 10.78
CA LYS A 16 28.50 2.16 11.67
C LYS A 16 27.42 2.01 12.73
N ARG A 17 27.82 2.03 14.01
CA ARG A 17 26.90 1.97 15.16
C ARG A 17 27.08 3.21 16.01
N ILE A 18 25.97 3.74 16.53
CA ILE A 18 26.00 4.82 17.51
C ILE A 18 25.59 4.20 18.84
N VAL A 19 26.50 4.15 19.79
CA VAL A 19 26.25 3.62 21.14
C VAL A 19 26.54 4.75 22.12
N ASN A 20 25.57 5.13 22.94
CA ASN A 20 25.67 6.25 23.90
C ASN A 20 26.14 7.59 23.28
N GLY A 21 25.76 7.85 22.02
CA GLY A 21 26.14 9.07 21.31
C GLY A 21 27.51 9.02 20.61
N GLU A 22 28.29 7.95 20.81
CA GLU A 22 29.57 7.78 20.12
C GLU A 22 29.43 6.87 18.90
N ALA A 23 29.92 7.33 17.76
CA ALA A 23 29.90 6.58 16.51
C ALA A 23 31.12 5.66 16.41
N THR A 24 30.87 4.36 16.45
CA THR A 24 31.87 3.30 16.21
C THR A 24 31.72 2.73 14.79
N GLN A 25 32.84 2.39 14.16
CA GLN A 25 32.87 1.85 12.79
C GLN A 25 33.65 0.54 12.74
N ALA A 26 33.14 -0.43 11.97
CA ALA A 26 33.77 -1.72 11.74
C ALA A 26 33.79 -2.08 10.24
N HIS A 27 34.88 -2.69 9.79
CA HIS A 27 35.08 -3.17 8.42
C HIS A 27 35.27 -4.68 8.42
N LEU A 28 34.27 -5.40 7.92
CA LEU A 28 34.20 -6.85 7.99
C LEU A 28 34.06 -7.47 6.59
N CYS A 29 34.51 -8.71 6.41
CA CYS A 29 34.13 -9.50 5.25
C CYS A 29 32.69 -10.02 5.41
N SER A 30 32.08 -10.46 4.30
CA SER A 30 30.73 -11.05 4.29
C SER A 30 30.51 -12.10 5.37
N ASP A 31 31.45 -13.02 5.53
CA ASP A 31 31.28 -14.18 6.42
C ASP A 31 31.33 -13.78 7.89
N CYS A 32 32.24 -12.87 8.24
CA CYS A 32 32.34 -12.33 9.59
C CYS A 32 31.17 -11.41 9.94
N ALA A 33 30.66 -10.65 8.97
CA ALA A 33 29.44 -9.87 9.16
C ALA A 33 28.25 -10.78 9.48
N LYS A 34 28.10 -11.89 8.75
CA LYS A 34 27.06 -12.90 9.00
C LYS A 34 27.19 -13.58 10.36
N SER A 35 28.40 -14.06 10.70
CA SER A 35 28.63 -14.74 11.98
C SER A 35 28.39 -13.85 13.19
N LEU A 36 28.62 -12.54 13.05
CA LEU A 36 28.38 -11.55 14.10
C LEU A 36 26.92 -11.05 14.14
N GLY A 37 26.03 -11.64 13.34
CA GLY A 37 24.60 -11.31 13.32
C GLY A 37 24.29 -10.00 12.61
N TYR A 38 25.20 -9.45 11.79
CA TYR A 38 24.89 -8.24 11.02
C TYR A 38 24.00 -8.53 9.81
N ASP A 39 23.87 -9.79 9.38
CA ASP A 39 22.87 -10.21 8.40
C ASP A 39 21.46 -9.98 8.94
N SER A 40 21.25 -10.12 10.26
CA SER A 40 19.93 -9.92 10.85
C SER A 40 19.50 -8.46 10.90
N MET A 41 20.45 -7.51 10.82
CA MET A 41 20.11 -6.08 10.71
C MET A 41 19.57 -5.72 9.31
N PHE A 42 19.91 -6.50 8.28
CA PHE A 42 19.29 -6.40 6.95
C PHE A 42 18.08 -7.31 6.81
N SER A 43 18.00 -8.44 7.53
CA SER A 43 16.74 -9.18 7.65
C SER A 43 15.69 -8.40 8.44
N ASP A 44 16.09 -7.49 9.33
CA ASP A 44 15.21 -6.52 10.00
C ASP A 44 14.61 -5.48 9.05
N ILE A 45 15.10 -5.35 7.81
CA ILE A 45 14.39 -4.61 6.77
C ILE A 45 13.25 -5.49 6.19
N GLY A 46 13.42 -6.82 6.18
CA GLY A 46 12.37 -7.78 5.82
C GLY A 46 11.35 -8.01 6.94
N PHE A 47 11.79 -8.11 8.20
CA PHE A 47 10.93 -8.13 9.39
C PHE A 47 10.34 -6.77 9.68
N GLY A 48 11.04 -5.67 9.40
CA GLY A 48 10.51 -4.32 9.49
C GLY A 48 9.38 -4.09 8.50
N PHE A 49 9.42 -4.69 7.31
CA PHE A 49 8.26 -4.69 6.42
C PHE A 49 7.14 -5.57 6.97
N SER A 50 7.39 -6.79 7.47
CA SER A 50 6.31 -7.63 8.01
C SER A 50 5.68 -7.08 9.28
N ASP A 51 6.45 -6.44 10.17
CA ASP A 51 5.96 -5.82 11.41
C ASP A 51 5.31 -4.45 11.17
N MET A 52 5.79 -3.69 10.19
CA MET A 52 5.10 -2.49 9.74
C MET A 52 3.80 -2.86 9.00
N LEU A 53 3.82 -3.93 8.20
CA LEU A 53 2.65 -4.47 7.51
C LEU A 53 1.64 -5.08 8.49
N SER A 54 2.09 -5.80 9.54
CA SER A 54 1.22 -6.31 10.59
C SER A 54 0.58 -5.19 11.42
N SER A 55 1.29 -4.09 11.65
CA SER A 55 0.72 -2.85 12.21
C SER A 55 -0.25 -2.16 11.24
N PHE A 56 -0.06 -2.28 9.92
CA PHE A 56 -1.00 -1.78 8.91
C PHE A 56 -2.27 -2.64 8.76
N PHE A 57 -2.21 -3.92 9.15
CA PHE A 57 -3.32 -4.87 9.13
C PHE A 57 -4.00 -5.03 10.49
N ASN A 58 -3.65 -4.21 11.47
CA ASN A 58 -4.15 -4.32 12.84
C ASN A 58 -5.54 -3.67 12.97
N GLU A 59 -6.59 -4.44 12.64
CA GLU A 59 -7.93 -4.24 13.21
C GLU A 59 -8.12 -5.30 14.33
N PRO A 60 -8.66 -4.92 15.51
CA PRO A 60 -8.84 -5.83 16.63
C PRO A 60 -10.05 -6.73 16.37
N VAL A 61 -9.90 -7.72 15.48
CA VAL A 61 -10.89 -8.80 15.43
C VAL A 61 -10.53 -9.83 16.49
N LEU A 62 -10.99 -9.47 17.69
CA LEU A 62 -11.19 -10.29 18.86
C LEU A 62 -11.59 -11.72 18.48
N ASN A 63 -10.88 -12.66 19.11
CA ASN A 63 -11.27 -14.05 19.31
C ASN A 63 -12.80 -14.22 19.35
N THR A 64 -13.39 -14.70 18.26
CA THR A 64 -14.71 -15.33 18.29
C THR A 64 -14.55 -16.75 17.80
N LEU A 65 -14.74 -17.66 18.74
CA LEU A 65 -14.82 -19.10 18.59
C LEU A 65 -15.79 -19.44 17.44
N GLY A 66 -15.35 -20.27 16.48
CA GLY A 66 -16.26 -21.05 15.62
C GLY A 66 -16.47 -20.62 14.16
N GLY A 67 -15.80 -19.58 13.65
CA GLY A 67 -15.93 -19.17 12.26
C GLY A 67 -14.93 -19.86 11.34
N HIS A 68 -15.39 -20.53 10.27
CA HIS A 68 -14.52 -21.07 9.21
C HIS A 68 -13.52 -20.00 8.73
N THR A 69 -12.23 -20.26 8.88
CA THR A 69 -11.19 -19.40 8.34
C THR A 69 -11.31 -19.42 6.81
N LEU A 70 -11.71 -18.31 6.22
CA LEU A 70 -11.78 -18.15 4.77
C LEU A 70 -10.41 -18.47 4.16
N ARG A 71 -10.39 -19.42 3.23
CA ARG A 71 -9.20 -19.90 2.52
C ARG A 71 -9.43 -19.74 1.02
N CYS A 72 -8.38 -19.40 0.29
CA CYS A 72 -8.44 -19.44 -1.16
C CYS A 72 -8.64 -20.89 -1.64
N GLU A 73 -9.64 -21.13 -2.47
CA GLU A 73 -9.95 -22.47 -2.98
C GLU A 73 -8.83 -23.05 -3.85
N LYS A 74 -8.05 -22.19 -4.52
CA LYS A 74 -6.97 -22.61 -5.43
C LYS A 74 -5.66 -22.95 -4.70
N CYS A 75 -5.20 -22.08 -3.81
CA CYS A 75 -3.89 -22.24 -3.15
C CYS A 75 -3.97 -22.57 -1.65
N GLY A 76 -5.16 -22.55 -1.06
CA GLY A 76 -5.40 -22.90 0.34
C GLY A 76 -4.93 -21.86 1.37
N SER A 77 -4.27 -20.79 0.92
CA SER A 77 -3.77 -19.72 1.79
C SER A 77 -4.92 -19.00 2.48
N THR A 78 -4.74 -18.70 3.76
CA THR A 78 -5.60 -17.78 4.50
C THR A 78 -5.09 -16.36 4.36
N PHE A 79 -5.94 -15.39 4.71
CA PHE A 79 -5.51 -14.00 4.80
C PHE A 79 -4.31 -13.81 5.76
N ARG A 80 -4.26 -14.57 6.86
CA ARG A 80 -3.17 -14.50 7.83
C ARG A 80 -1.83 -14.95 7.23
N ASP A 81 -1.85 -15.96 6.36
CA ASP A 81 -0.65 -16.42 5.67
C ASP A 81 -0.11 -15.36 4.71
N ILE A 82 -0.99 -14.62 4.04
CA ILE A 82 -0.64 -13.51 3.14
C ILE A 82 0.00 -12.36 3.93
N VAL A 83 -0.60 -11.98 5.07
CA VAL A 83 -0.06 -10.93 5.94
C VAL A 83 1.31 -11.32 6.50
N ASN A 84 1.45 -12.55 7.03
CA ASN A 84 2.70 -13.02 7.63
C ASN A 84 3.84 -13.16 6.61
N SER A 85 3.52 -13.61 5.38
CA SER A 85 4.53 -13.79 4.32
C SER A 85 4.82 -12.49 3.56
N GLY A 86 3.94 -11.50 3.64
CA GLY A 86 3.97 -10.28 2.82
C GLY A 86 3.76 -10.55 1.33
N ARG A 87 3.27 -11.74 0.95
CA ARG A 87 3.11 -12.15 -0.46
C ARG A 87 1.71 -12.69 -0.72
N ILE A 88 1.16 -12.34 -1.87
CA ILE A 88 -0.06 -12.96 -2.38
C ILE A 88 0.23 -14.42 -2.76
N GLY A 89 -0.68 -15.33 -2.41
CA GLY A 89 -0.54 -16.77 -2.70
C GLY A 89 -0.73 -17.11 -4.17
N CYS A 90 -1.84 -16.70 -4.78
CA CYS A 90 -2.12 -16.86 -6.22
C CYS A 90 -3.04 -15.74 -6.72
N ALA A 91 -3.34 -15.69 -8.03
CA ALA A 91 -4.22 -14.67 -8.62
C ALA A 91 -5.60 -14.60 -7.95
N ASP A 92 -6.22 -15.76 -7.67
CA ASP A 92 -7.56 -15.87 -7.10
C ASP A 92 -7.64 -15.35 -5.65
N CYS A 93 -6.50 -15.14 -4.99
CA CYS A 93 -6.44 -14.48 -3.69
C CYS A 93 -6.86 -13.01 -3.75
N TYR A 94 -6.69 -12.32 -4.88
CA TYR A 94 -7.15 -10.94 -5.03
C TYR A 94 -8.67 -10.84 -5.01
N GLU A 95 -9.37 -11.84 -5.53
CA GLU A 95 -10.83 -11.91 -5.49
C GLU A 95 -11.31 -12.40 -4.12
N THR A 96 -10.73 -13.50 -3.62
CA THR A 96 -11.13 -14.13 -2.35
C THR A 96 -10.98 -13.17 -1.15
N PHE A 97 -9.95 -12.33 -1.17
CA PHE A 97 -9.62 -11.43 -0.06
C PHE A 97 -9.73 -9.96 -0.46
N TYR A 98 -10.50 -9.64 -1.51
CA TYR A 98 -10.59 -8.30 -2.09
C TYR A 98 -10.83 -7.21 -1.03
N ASP A 99 -11.89 -7.35 -0.24
CA ASP A 99 -12.27 -6.37 0.79
C ASP A 99 -11.18 -6.13 1.83
N LYS A 100 -10.38 -7.15 2.13
CA LYS A 100 -9.30 -7.09 3.12
C LYS A 100 -7.99 -6.57 2.53
N LEU A 101 -7.76 -6.79 1.23
CA LEU A 101 -6.57 -6.34 0.51
C LEU A 101 -6.72 -4.89 0.03
N LEU A 102 -7.93 -4.45 -0.31
CA LEU A 102 -8.21 -3.14 -0.90
C LEU A 102 -7.62 -1.96 -0.09
N PRO A 103 -7.81 -1.87 1.25
CA PRO A 103 -7.23 -0.76 2.02
C PRO A 103 -5.69 -0.73 1.97
N SER A 104 -5.06 -1.91 1.98
CA SER A 104 -3.61 -2.03 1.91
C SER A 104 -3.07 -1.72 0.52
N ILE A 105 -3.76 -2.16 -0.54
CA ILE A 105 -3.43 -1.83 -1.93
C ILE A 105 -3.53 -0.32 -2.14
N GLN A 106 -4.61 0.33 -1.72
CA GLN A 106 -4.77 1.79 -1.82
C GLN A 106 -3.70 2.55 -1.04
N ARG A 107 -3.28 2.02 0.11
CA ARG A 107 -2.22 2.64 0.90
C ARG A 107 -0.83 2.51 0.26
N ILE A 108 -0.53 1.37 -0.36
CA ILE A 108 0.76 1.11 -1.00
C ILE A 108 0.87 1.83 -2.35
N HIS A 109 -0.18 1.73 -3.17
CA HIS A 109 -0.21 2.30 -4.51
C HIS A 109 -0.67 3.76 -4.53
N GLY A 110 -1.22 4.26 -3.42
CA GLY A 110 -1.77 5.61 -3.32
C GLY A 110 -3.01 5.78 -4.18
N LYS A 111 -3.14 6.96 -4.80
CA LYS A 111 -4.23 7.25 -5.74
C LYS A 111 -4.03 6.43 -7.02
N THR A 112 -5.11 5.83 -7.52
CA THR A 112 -5.12 5.11 -8.80
C THR A 112 -4.95 6.03 -10.01
N ASN A 113 -5.07 7.35 -9.82
CA ASN A 113 -4.81 8.38 -10.82
C ASN A 113 -3.87 9.47 -10.28
N HIS A 114 -2.97 9.95 -11.13
CA HIS A 114 -2.13 11.10 -10.84
C HIS A 114 -2.92 12.40 -11.04
N GLU A 115 -3.30 13.07 -9.95
CA GLU A 115 -4.02 14.34 -10.01
C GLU A 115 -3.09 15.58 -10.13
N GLY A 116 -1.78 15.37 -10.29
CA GLY A 116 -0.81 16.48 -10.32
C GLY A 116 -0.61 17.16 -8.97
N LYS A 117 0.28 18.15 -8.94
CA LYS A 117 0.55 18.98 -7.75
C LYS A 117 -0.36 20.20 -7.80
N ILE A 118 -1.53 20.10 -7.17
CA ILE A 118 -2.51 21.20 -7.14
C ILE A 118 -2.12 22.15 -6.00
N PRO A 119 -1.71 23.40 -6.27
CA PRO A 119 -1.52 24.39 -5.22
C PRO A 119 -2.88 24.70 -4.57
N ASN A 120 -2.94 24.58 -3.25
CA ASN A 120 -4.06 24.91 -2.34
C ASN A 120 -5.40 25.26 -3.01
N ALA A 121 -6.34 24.30 -2.96
CA ALA A 121 -7.79 24.50 -3.03
C ALA A 121 -8.24 25.68 -3.90
N THR A 122 -8.03 25.56 -5.21
CA THR A 122 -8.67 26.45 -6.19
C THR A 122 -10.03 25.86 -6.53
N GLU A 123 -11.05 26.70 -6.73
CA GLU A 123 -12.45 26.33 -7.03
C GLU A 123 -12.59 25.24 -8.11
N GLN A 124 -11.61 25.16 -9.02
CA GLN A 124 -11.52 24.17 -10.09
C GLN A 124 -11.38 22.71 -9.61
N SER A 125 -10.78 22.44 -8.44
CA SER A 125 -10.72 21.06 -7.91
C SER A 125 -12.05 20.61 -7.31
N VAL A 126 -12.81 21.53 -6.72
CA VAL A 126 -14.16 21.24 -6.19
C VAL A 126 -15.12 20.98 -7.35
N LYS A 127 -15.09 21.83 -8.39
CA LYS A 127 -15.91 21.68 -9.60
C LYS A 127 -15.66 20.35 -10.33
N ARG A 128 -14.41 19.85 -10.38
CA ARG A 128 -14.10 18.54 -10.98
C ARG A 128 -14.71 17.36 -10.22
N ASN A 129 -14.61 17.38 -8.89
CA ASN A 129 -15.20 16.32 -8.06
C ASN A 129 -16.73 16.31 -8.19
N GLU A 130 -17.37 17.48 -8.20
CA GLU A 130 -18.82 17.62 -8.36
C GLU A 130 -19.31 17.14 -9.75
N LEU A 131 -18.52 17.38 -10.81
CA LEU A 131 -18.79 16.85 -12.14
C LEU A 131 -18.72 15.32 -12.19
N ASP A 132 -17.74 14.72 -11.51
CA ASP A 132 -17.59 13.27 -11.47
C ASP A 132 -18.72 12.61 -10.68
N GLU A 133 -19.16 13.22 -9.58
CA GLU A 133 -20.35 12.79 -8.82
C GLU A 133 -21.62 12.83 -9.67
N LEU A 134 -21.86 13.95 -10.37
CA LEU A 134 -23.04 14.08 -11.24
C LEU A 134 -23.02 13.12 -12.43
N LYS A 135 -21.84 12.77 -12.97
CA LYS A 135 -21.70 11.73 -13.99
C LYS A 135 -22.06 10.34 -13.46
N ASN A 136 -21.70 10.04 -12.22
CA ASN A 136 -22.09 8.77 -11.58
C ASN A 136 -23.60 8.72 -11.33
N GLU A 137 -24.20 9.79 -10.80
CA GLU A 137 -25.66 9.86 -10.61
C GLU A 137 -26.43 9.74 -11.94
N LEU A 138 -25.89 10.29 -13.02
CA LEU A 138 -26.49 10.16 -14.35
C LEU A 138 -26.52 8.69 -14.78
N ASN A 139 -25.42 7.95 -14.60
CA ASN A 139 -25.35 6.54 -14.94
C ASN A 139 -26.34 5.72 -14.11
N GLU A 140 -26.43 5.96 -12.80
CA GLU A 140 -27.41 5.30 -11.92
C GLU A 140 -28.86 5.61 -12.36
N ALA A 141 -29.17 6.85 -12.71
CA ALA A 141 -30.50 7.23 -13.17
C ALA A 141 -30.87 6.53 -14.49
N VAL A 142 -29.91 6.35 -15.39
CA VAL A 142 -30.10 5.60 -16.65
C VAL A 142 -30.32 4.12 -16.38
N GLU A 143 -29.55 3.50 -15.47
CA GLU A 143 -29.73 2.10 -15.07
C GLU A 143 -31.11 1.85 -14.43
N GLN A 144 -31.58 2.81 -13.63
CA GLN A 144 -32.90 2.78 -13.00
C GLN A 144 -34.04 3.18 -13.96
N GLN A 145 -33.74 3.47 -15.23
CA GLN A 145 -34.70 3.92 -16.24
C GLN A 145 -35.45 5.21 -15.85
N ASN A 146 -34.87 6.02 -14.96
CA ASN A 146 -35.40 7.32 -14.58
C ASN A 146 -34.90 8.40 -15.55
N TYR A 147 -35.52 8.43 -16.73
CA TYR A 147 -35.09 9.30 -17.83
C TYR A 147 -35.31 10.79 -17.57
N GLU A 148 -36.26 11.15 -16.71
CA GLU A 148 -36.50 12.54 -16.29
C GLU A 148 -35.32 13.06 -15.46
N LYS A 149 -34.93 12.31 -14.42
CA LYS A 149 -33.74 12.64 -13.61
C LYS A 149 -32.46 12.62 -14.46
N ALA A 150 -32.33 11.67 -15.38
CA ALA A 150 -31.17 11.60 -16.27
C ALA A 150 -31.08 12.84 -17.19
N ALA A 151 -32.20 13.35 -17.69
CA ALA A 151 -32.21 14.57 -18.50
C ALA A 151 -31.77 15.80 -17.68
N GLU A 152 -32.29 15.96 -16.47
CA GLU A 152 -31.88 17.05 -15.56
C GLU A 152 -30.38 17.01 -15.23
N LEU A 153 -29.86 15.83 -14.89
CA LEU A 153 -28.44 15.64 -14.57
C LEU A 153 -27.55 15.93 -15.79
N ARG A 154 -27.96 15.49 -16.98
CA ARG A 154 -27.23 15.77 -18.23
C ARG A 154 -27.16 17.27 -18.52
N ASP A 155 -28.25 18.00 -18.31
CA ASP A 155 -28.31 19.43 -18.58
C ASP A 155 -27.46 20.20 -17.55
N LYS A 156 -27.46 19.79 -16.27
CA LYS A 156 -26.54 20.31 -15.23
C LYS A 156 -25.06 20.08 -15.54
N ILE A 157 -24.71 18.87 -16.03
CA ILE A 157 -23.34 18.55 -16.44
C ILE A 157 -22.89 19.48 -17.56
N LYS A 158 -23.75 19.71 -18.56
CA LYS A 158 -23.45 20.64 -19.67
C LYS A 158 -23.26 22.08 -19.21
N GLU A 159 -24.08 22.55 -18.26
CA GLU A 159 -23.97 23.90 -17.72
C GLU A 159 -22.60 24.12 -17.04
N MET A 160 -22.21 23.19 -16.17
CA MET A 160 -20.90 23.25 -15.50
C MET A 160 -19.71 23.05 -16.46
N GLU A 161 -19.84 22.21 -17.49
CA GLU A 161 -18.78 22.03 -18.49
C GLU A 161 -18.66 23.28 -19.39
N GLY A 162 -19.77 23.90 -19.77
CA GLY A 162 -19.79 25.11 -20.61
C GLY A 162 -19.24 26.37 -19.92
N GLU A 163 -19.34 26.48 -18.59
CA GLU A 163 -18.67 27.56 -17.86
C GLU A 163 -17.14 27.50 -17.94
N ASN A 164 -16.55 26.31 -18.16
CA ASN A 164 -15.09 26.13 -18.21
C ASN A 164 -14.47 26.49 -19.57
N ASP A 165 -15.25 26.69 -20.62
CA ASP A 165 -14.75 27.02 -21.97
C ASP A 165 -14.56 28.54 -22.20
N HIS A 166 -14.85 29.37 -21.19
CA HIS A 166 -14.81 30.84 -21.28
C HIS A 166 -13.76 31.54 -20.38
N GLU A 167 -12.84 30.80 -19.75
CA GLU A 167 -11.66 31.33 -19.04
C GLU A 167 -10.33 30.86 -19.67
#